data_AF-A0AAD5XN67-F1
#
_entry.id   AF-A0AAD5XN67-F1
#
_cell.length_a   1.000
_cell.length_b   1.000
_cell.length_c   1.000
_cell.angle_alpha   90.00
_cell.angle_beta   90.00
_cell.angle_gamma   90.00
#
_symmetry.space_group_name_H-M   'P 1'
#
loop_
_entity.id
_entity.type
_entity.pdbx_description
1 polymer ?
#
loop_
_entity_poly.entity_id
_entity_poly.type
_entity_poly.pdbx_seq_one_letter_code
_entity_poly.pdbx_strand_id
1 'polypeptide(L)'
;MPPPSAKPSSSYRGGSNPAAARKKKLGLQKLANNPGIAKKNDAIRRTQIKRTFHRAHLEQQAGTSVLAGADGEIDWELGGAGGGSMPMGVGLGEDDVAEAPVDLRRRLPKAGRERAQPLEDAAEAPSHNVELTTTTTTTTTTPIKYGRPGPPPNKPHHKPNPYAKLVKEAERAKQEKLAAAEEARRLKAEQEAARKDYYTKRNNTRNHLQKKTRKGQPVMANQISHLLDKIQGKK
;
A
#
# COMPACT_ATOMS: atom_id res chain seq x y z
N MET A 1 6.72 50.70 58.70
CA MET A 1 7.82 50.28 57.82
C MET A 1 7.29 50.18 56.41
N PRO A 2 7.74 51.03 55.46
CA PRO A 2 7.31 50.92 54.06
C PRO A 2 8.07 49.76 53.34
N PRO A 3 7.43 49.09 52.36
CA PRO A 3 8.05 48.01 51.60
C PRO A 3 9.06 48.53 50.55
N PRO A 4 10.07 47.71 50.19
CA PRO A 4 11.11 48.13 49.24
C PRO A 4 10.56 48.29 47.81
N SER A 5 10.93 49.39 47.19
CA SER A 5 10.58 49.78 45.82
C SER A 5 11.05 48.76 44.78
N ALA A 6 10.11 48.27 43.95
CA ALA A 6 10.39 47.40 42.83
C ALA A 6 11.20 48.14 41.74
N LYS A 7 12.30 47.52 41.28
CA LYS A 7 13.11 48.02 40.16
C LYS A 7 12.38 47.78 38.83
N PRO A 8 12.45 48.70 37.86
CA PRO A 8 11.80 48.53 36.56
C PRO A 8 12.43 47.38 35.77
N SER A 9 11.58 46.47 35.30
CA SER A 9 11.95 45.38 34.40
C SER A 9 12.48 45.94 33.07
N SER A 10 13.76 45.72 32.81
CA SER A 10 14.39 45.98 31.52
C SER A 10 13.73 45.11 30.45
N SER A 11 12.84 45.69 29.66
CA SER A 11 12.26 45.06 28.48
C SER A 11 13.33 44.95 27.41
N TYR A 12 14.05 43.83 27.39
CA TYR A 12 14.95 43.47 26.31
C TYR A 12 14.11 43.29 25.03
N ARG A 13 14.11 44.32 24.19
CA ARG A 13 13.50 44.31 22.86
C ARG A 13 14.27 43.29 22.04
N GLY A 14 13.66 42.14 21.77
CA GLY A 14 14.22 41.06 20.98
C GLY A 14 14.58 41.54 19.57
N GLY A 15 15.85 41.93 19.40
CA GLY A 15 16.43 42.18 18.09
C GLY A 15 16.41 40.89 17.30
N SER A 16 15.51 40.81 16.32
CA SER A 16 15.46 39.71 15.36
C SER A 16 16.79 39.66 14.60
N ASN A 17 17.62 38.68 14.95
CA ASN A 17 18.95 38.49 14.39
C ASN A 17 18.82 38.17 12.87
N PRO A 18 19.23 39.06 11.95
CA PRO A 18 18.98 38.91 10.50
C PRO A 18 19.73 37.71 9.89
N ALA A 19 20.72 37.16 10.61
CA ALA A 19 21.43 35.94 10.24
C ALA A 19 20.53 34.68 10.26
N ALA A 20 19.50 34.64 11.12
CA ALA A 20 18.57 33.50 11.19
C ALA A 20 17.59 33.47 10.00
N ALA A 21 17.22 34.63 9.45
CA ALA A 21 16.32 34.73 8.30
C ALA A 21 17.00 34.26 6.99
N ARG A 22 18.31 34.50 6.83
CA ARG A 22 19.06 34.04 5.64
C ARG A 22 19.22 32.52 5.56
N LYS A 23 19.35 31.82 6.70
CA LYS A 23 19.45 30.35 6.71
C LYS A 23 18.14 29.66 6.29
N LYS A 24 16.97 30.22 6.63
CA LYS A 24 15.66 29.67 6.19
C LYS A 24 15.46 29.79 4.68
N LYS A 25 15.92 30.89 4.05
CA LYS A 25 15.79 31.09 2.60
C LYS A 25 16.70 30.17 1.76
N LEU A 26 17.89 29.83 2.27
CA LEU A 26 18.81 28.86 1.64
C LEU A 26 18.42 27.38 1.87
N GLY A 27 17.70 27.07 2.95
CA GLY A 27 17.18 25.72 3.21
C GLY A 27 16.03 25.32 2.27
N LEU A 28 15.15 26.27 1.89
CA LEU A 28 14.02 26.01 0.99
C LEU A 28 14.43 25.75 -0.46
N GLN A 29 15.55 26.34 -0.95
CA GLN A 29 16.04 26.06 -2.30
C GLN A 29 16.71 24.69 -2.44
N LYS A 30 17.23 24.09 -1.36
CA LYS A 30 17.85 22.75 -1.41
C LYS A 30 16.84 21.60 -1.46
N LEU A 31 15.58 21.84 -1.10
CA LEU A 31 14.52 20.83 -1.21
C LEU A 31 13.95 20.68 -2.64
N ALA A 32 14.06 21.73 -3.46
CA ALA A 32 13.58 21.72 -4.84
C ALA A 32 14.44 20.88 -5.80
N ASN A 33 15.73 20.67 -5.46
CA ASN A 33 16.68 19.93 -6.29
C ASN A 33 16.99 18.54 -5.74
N ASN A 34 16.07 17.92 -5.01
CA ASN A 34 16.25 16.57 -4.51
C ASN A 34 15.69 15.57 -5.55
N PRO A 35 16.54 14.85 -6.32
CA PRO A 35 16.10 14.04 -7.46
C PRO A 35 15.18 12.88 -7.06
N GLY A 36 15.11 12.53 -5.77
CA GLY A 36 14.17 11.56 -5.23
C GLY A 36 12.70 12.03 -5.23
N ILE A 37 12.44 13.33 -5.07
CA ILE A 37 11.07 13.87 -5.03
C ILE A 37 10.50 13.99 -6.45
N ALA A 38 11.31 14.42 -7.41
CA ALA A 38 10.92 14.48 -8.83
C ALA A 38 10.52 13.09 -9.37
N LYS A 39 11.30 12.04 -9.04
CA LYS A 39 10.99 10.66 -9.43
C LYS A 39 9.70 10.12 -8.81
N LYS A 40 9.39 10.50 -7.56
CA LYS A 40 8.12 10.13 -6.90
C LYS A 40 6.93 10.80 -7.56
N ASN A 41 7.04 12.08 -7.90
CA ASN A 41 5.98 12.81 -8.59
C ASN A 41 5.73 12.27 -10.01
N ASP A 42 6.78 11.88 -10.73
CA ASP A 42 6.65 11.22 -12.03
C ASP A 42 5.99 9.83 -11.93
N ALA A 43 6.32 9.05 -10.89
CA ALA A 43 5.65 7.77 -10.65
C ALA A 43 4.15 7.96 -10.39
N ILE A 44 3.77 8.95 -9.57
CA ILE A 44 2.37 9.30 -9.30
C ILE A 44 1.67 9.70 -10.60
N ARG A 45 2.27 10.59 -11.41
CA ARG A 45 1.71 11.01 -12.70
C ARG A 45 1.51 9.84 -13.65
N ARG A 46 2.50 8.94 -13.78
CA ARG A 46 2.39 7.72 -14.62
C ARG A 46 1.25 6.81 -14.17
N THR A 47 1.02 6.66 -12.87
CA THR A 47 -0.09 5.85 -12.37
C THR A 47 -1.46 6.49 -12.63
N GLN A 48 -1.57 7.82 -12.53
CA GLN A 48 -2.79 8.55 -12.86
C GLN A 48 -3.12 8.45 -14.35
N ILE A 49 -2.13 8.66 -15.23
CA ILE A 49 -2.28 8.52 -16.69
C ILE A 49 -2.72 7.10 -17.07
N LYS A 50 -2.13 6.07 -16.44
CA LYS A 50 -2.55 4.68 -16.69
C LYS A 50 -4.00 4.42 -16.25
N ARG A 51 -4.44 4.98 -15.12
CA ARG A 51 -5.82 4.83 -14.65
C ARG A 51 -6.81 5.53 -15.57
N THR A 52 -6.51 6.75 -16.03
CA THR A 52 -7.40 7.48 -16.95
C THR A 52 -7.48 6.78 -18.30
N PHE A 53 -6.36 6.27 -18.82
CA PHE A 53 -6.35 5.50 -20.07
C PHE A 53 -7.16 4.20 -19.94
N HIS A 54 -6.99 3.46 -18.85
CA HIS A 54 -7.74 2.21 -18.66
C HIS A 54 -9.24 2.48 -18.48
N ARG A 55 -9.62 3.57 -17.80
CA ARG A 55 -11.00 4.01 -17.66
C ARG A 55 -11.62 4.38 -19.01
N ALA A 56 -10.91 5.15 -19.84
CA ALA A 56 -11.37 5.52 -21.17
C ALA A 56 -11.53 4.29 -22.09
N HIS A 57 -10.63 3.32 -21.99
CA HIS A 57 -10.73 2.06 -22.74
C HIS A 57 -11.94 1.21 -22.31
N LEU A 58 -12.22 1.13 -21.01
CA LEU A 58 -13.43 0.49 -20.48
C LEU A 58 -14.71 1.20 -20.93
N GLU A 59 -14.70 2.52 -20.98
CA GLU A 59 -15.83 3.33 -21.46
C GLU A 59 -16.07 3.17 -22.97
N GLN A 60 -15.01 3.07 -23.77
CA GLN A 60 -15.11 2.71 -25.19
C GLN A 60 -15.70 1.32 -25.40
N GLN A 61 -15.28 0.33 -24.60
CA GLN A 61 -15.84 -1.03 -24.66
C GLN A 61 -17.31 -1.10 -24.19
N ALA A 62 -17.69 -0.29 -23.21
CA ALA A 62 -19.07 -0.23 -22.73
C ALA A 62 -19.98 0.50 -23.73
N GLY A 63 -19.50 1.58 -24.33
CA GLY A 63 -20.24 2.40 -25.31
C GLY A 63 -20.51 1.68 -26.64
N THR A 64 -19.67 0.73 -27.04
CA THR A 64 -19.92 -0.08 -28.25
C THR A 64 -20.96 -1.20 -28.07
N SER A 65 -21.49 -1.41 -26.85
CA SER A 65 -22.48 -2.47 -26.60
C SER A 65 -23.95 -2.01 -26.61
N VAL A 66 -24.23 -0.70 -26.65
CA VAL A 66 -25.61 -0.16 -26.52
C VAL A 66 -26.29 0.16 -27.86
N LEU A 67 -25.56 0.08 -28.99
CA LEU A 67 -26.13 0.32 -30.34
C LEU A 67 -26.35 -0.94 -31.19
N ALA A 68 -26.06 -2.14 -30.67
CA ALA A 68 -26.31 -3.42 -31.36
C ALA A 68 -27.53 -4.16 -30.77
N GLY A 69 -28.56 -3.40 -30.38
CA GLY A 69 -29.79 -3.91 -29.75
C GLY A 69 -31.03 -3.43 -30.47
N ALA A 70 -31.09 -3.62 -31.78
CA ALA A 70 -32.32 -3.62 -32.55
C ALA A 70 -32.22 -4.76 -33.56
N ASP A 71 -33.14 -5.72 -33.45
CA ASP A 71 -33.52 -6.66 -34.49
C ASP A 71 -32.59 -7.88 -34.67
N GLY A 72 -32.78 -8.90 -33.84
CA GLY A 72 -32.07 -10.17 -33.98
C GLY A 72 -32.56 -11.25 -33.04
N GLU A 73 -33.76 -11.75 -33.30
CA GLU A 73 -34.28 -13.02 -32.81
C GLU A 73 -33.27 -14.12 -33.24
N ILE A 74 -32.45 -14.59 -32.30
CA ILE A 74 -31.48 -15.67 -32.53
C ILE A 74 -31.89 -16.85 -31.67
N ASP A 75 -32.40 -17.83 -32.39
CA ASP A 75 -32.73 -19.20 -32.04
C ASP A 75 -31.58 -19.87 -31.28
N TRP A 76 -31.87 -20.48 -30.12
CA TRP A 76 -30.89 -21.17 -29.26
C TRP A 76 -30.92 -22.69 -29.45
N GLU A 77 -31.20 -23.19 -30.67
CA GLU A 77 -31.09 -24.62 -30.95
C GLU A 77 -29.74 -25.01 -31.57
N LEU A 78 -29.13 -26.01 -30.92
CA LEU A 78 -28.23 -27.03 -31.47
C LEU A 78 -26.76 -26.65 -31.72
N GLY A 79 -25.93 -27.06 -30.76
CA GLY A 79 -24.95 -28.14 -31.00
C GLY A 79 -23.62 -27.74 -31.64
N GLY A 80 -22.52 -28.15 -31.00
CA GLY A 80 -21.23 -28.17 -31.68
C GLY A 80 -20.03 -28.16 -30.75
N ALA A 81 -19.61 -29.35 -30.33
CA ALA A 81 -18.27 -29.59 -29.85
C ALA A 81 -17.26 -29.15 -30.93
N GLY A 82 -16.45 -28.14 -30.65
CA GLY A 82 -15.43 -27.64 -31.57
C GLY A 82 -14.19 -27.22 -30.80
N GLY A 83 -13.25 -28.16 -30.64
CA GLY A 83 -11.92 -27.90 -30.10
C GLY A 83 -11.14 -26.95 -31.02
N GLY A 84 -11.22 -25.65 -30.72
CA GLY A 84 -10.42 -24.62 -31.36
C GLY A 84 -8.99 -24.63 -30.84
N SER A 85 -8.15 -25.47 -31.45
CA SER A 85 -6.69 -25.36 -31.41
C SER A 85 -6.27 -23.96 -31.85
N MET A 86 -5.87 -23.10 -30.91
CA MET A 86 -5.31 -21.80 -31.25
C MET A 86 -3.96 -21.99 -31.97
N PRO A 87 -3.78 -21.44 -33.19
CA PRO A 87 -2.49 -21.46 -33.86
C PRO A 87 -1.52 -20.58 -33.07
N MET A 88 -0.42 -21.20 -32.61
CA MET A 88 0.75 -20.48 -32.10
C MET A 88 1.30 -19.65 -33.26
N GLY A 89 1.02 -18.35 -33.22
CA GLY A 89 1.54 -17.35 -34.14
C GLY A 89 3.06 -17.30 -34.05
N VAL A 90 3.71 -18.04 -34.95
CA VAL A 90 5.09 -17.87 -35.38
C VAL A 90 5.05 -16.84 -36.50
N GLY A 91 5.76 -15.71 -36.36
CA GLY A 91 5.88 -14.78 -37.49
C GLY A 91 6.40 -13.40 -37.14
N LEU A 92 7.71 -13.25 -37.27
CA LEU A 92 8.39 -12.18 -37.99
C LEU A 92 8.23 -10.75 -37.48
N GLY A 93 9.34 -10.28 -36.90
CA GLY A 93 9.67 -8.87 -36.67
C GLY A 93 11.16 -8.73 -36.39
N GLU A 94 11.99 -9.40 -37.21
CA GLU A 94 13.37 -8.97 -37.45
C GLU A 94 13.25 -7.82 -38.44
N ASP A 95 13.40 -6.58 -37.98
CA ASP A 95 13.92 -5.43 -38.71
C ASP A 95 13.97 -4.22 -37.76
N ASP A 96 15.04 -3.43 -37.87
CA ASP A 96 15.33 -2.18 -37.15
C ASP A 96 15.81 -2.24 -35.69
N VAL A 97 16.94 -2.93 -35.47
CA VAL A 97 17.87 -2.55 -34.40
C VAL A 97 18.65 -1.32 -34.84
N ALA A 98 18.10 -0.14 -34.55
CA ALA A 98 18.88 1.10 -34.59
C ALA A 98 20.06 0.96 -33.61
N GLU A 99 21.28 0.96 -34.15
CA GLU A 99 22.51 1.07 -33.38
C GLU A 99 22.48 2.35 -32.55
N ALA A 100 22.14 2.22 -31.27
CA ALA A 100 22.33 3.30 -30.31
C ALA A 100 23.84 3.52 -30.12
N PRO A 101 24.33 4.76 -30.22
CA PRO A 101 25.75 5.07 -30.08
C PRO A 101 26.25 4.61 -28.71
N VAL A 102 27.33 3.82 -28.75
CA VAL A 102 28.11 3.34 -27.61
C VAL A 102 28.82 4.53 -26.98
N ASP A 103 28.08 5.36 -26.26
CA ASP A 103 28.65 6.54 -25.61
C ASP A 103 28.58 6.45 -24.08
N LEU A 104 29.78 6.43 -23.51
CA LEU A 104 30.11 6.67 -22.12
C LEU A 104 29.31 5.86 -21.08
N ARG A 105 29.88 4.71 -20.72
CA ARG A 105 29.88 4.23 -19.34
C ARG A 105 30.54 5.27 -18.42
N ARG A 106 29.84 6.38 -18.16
CA ARG A 106 30.09 7.23 -16.99
C ARG A 106 29.86 6.33 -15.79
N ARG A 107 30.97 5.93 -15.16
CA ARG A 107 31.02 5.40 -13.80
C ARG A 107 30.20 6.32 -12.90
N LEU A 108 28.95 5.94 -12.66
CA LEU A 108 28.20 6.47 -11.54
C LEU A 108 28.98 6.10 -10.28
N PRO A 109 29.34 7.07 -9.42
CA PRO A 109 29.95 6.75 -8.14
C PRO A 109 29.00 5.80 -7.41
N LYS A 110 29.55 4.72 -6.86
CA LYS A 110 28.87 3.82 -5.92
C LYS A 110 28.48 4.64 -4.70
N ALA A 111 27.38 5.38 -4.78
CA ALA A 111 26.73 5.94 -3.62
C ALA A 111 26.36 4.73 -2.76
N GLY A 112 26.88 4.72 -1.53
CA GLY A 112 26.62 3.69 -0.54
C GLY A 112 25.13 3.40 -0.54
N ARG A 113 24.79 2.18 -0.95
CA ARG A 113 23.48 1.60 -0.75
C ARG A 113 23.40 1.34 0.75
N GLU A 114 23.21 2.41 1.51
CA GLU A 114 22.72 2.33 2.87
C GLU A 114 21.50 1.43 2.78
N ARG A 115 21.67 0.28 3.41
CA ARG A 115 20.69 -0.76 3.56
C ARG A 115 19.51 -0.07 4.24
N ALA A 116 18.57 0.42 3.45
CA ALA A 116 17.30 0.90 3.95
C ALA A 116 16.74 -0.28 4.73
N GLN A 117 16.84 -0.16 6.06
CA GLN A 117 16.20 -1.04 7.00
C GLN A 117 14.76 -1.15 6.50
N PRO A 118 14.24 -2.36 6.23
CA PRO A 118 12.82 -2.49 6.01
C PRO A 118 12.19 -1.91 7.27
N LEU A 119 11.41 -0.83 7.09
CA LEU A 119 10.69 -0.15 8.15
C LEU A 119 9.55 -1.09 8.59
N GLU A 120 9.93 -2.23 9.16
CA GLU A 120 9.04 -3.22 9.78
C GLU A 120 8.76 -2.77 11.21
N ASP A 121 8.30 -1.53 11.36
CA ASP A 121 7.79 -0.97 12.62
C ASP A 121 6.95 0.27 12.28
N ALA A 122 6.15 0.19 11.21
CA ALA A 122 4.88 0.90 11.22
C ALA A 122 3.98 0.14 12.20
N ALA A 123 4.34 0.26 13.49
CA ALA A 123 3.45 0.12 14.61
C ALA A 123 2.12 0.72 14.16
N GLU A 124 1.14 -0.16 14.04
CA GLU A 124 -0.11 0.03 14.77
C GLU A 124 -0.39 1.52 14.90
N ALA A 125 -0.82 2.13 13.78
CA ALA A 125 -1.40 3.46 13.86
C ALA A 125 -2.38 3.36 15.02
N PRO A 126 -2.21 4.15 16.10
CA PRO A 126 -3.03 4.01 17.27
C PRO A 126 -4.44 4.06 16.73
N SER A 127 -5.15 2.92 16.86
CA SER A 127 -6.58 2.91 16.65
C SER A 127 -7.04 3.94 17.65
N HIS A 128 -7.25 5.16 17.16
CA HIS A 128 -8.12 6.11 17.80
C HIS A 128 -9.44 5.36 17.77
N ASN A 129 -9.61 4.49 18.78
CA ASN A 129 -10.87 4.26 19.42
C ASN A 129 -11.29 5.65 19.84
N VAL A 130 -11.84 6.38 18.87
CA VAL A 130 -12.91 7.31 19.16
C VAL A 130 -13.98 6.37 19.67
N GLU A 131 -13.87 6.03 20.96
CA GLU A 131 -14.97 5.52 21.74
C GLU A 131 -16.06 6.53 21.46
N LEU A 132 -16.95 6.18 20.54
CA LEU A 132 -18.25 6.80 20.43
C LEU A 132 -18.89 6.49 21.78
N THR A 133 -18.57 7.30 22.78
CA THR A 133 -19.28 7.40 24.04
C THR A 133 -20.67 7.84 23.63
N THR A 134 -21.49 6.85 23.28
CA THR A 134 -22.93 6.98 23.24
C THR A 134 -23.31 7.34 24.66
N THR A 135 -23.38 8.65 24.91
CA THR A 135 -23.84 9.27 26.14
C THR A 135 -25.30 8.89 26.31
N THR A 136 -25.52 7.66 26.79
CA THR A 136 -26.77 7.26 27.41
C THR A 136 -26.83 8.04 28.71
N THR A 137 -27.47 9.19 28.65
CA THR A 137 -27.84 10.03 29.79
C THR A 137 -28.85 9.27 30.64
N THR A 138 -28.40 8.30 31.45
CA THR A 138 -29.16 7.81 32.59
C THR A 138 -28.96 8.79 33.74
N THR A 139 -29.78 9.83 33.77
CA THR A 139 -29.97 10.71 34.94
C THR A 139 -30.46 9.88 36.12
N THR A 140 -29.52 9.40 36.91
CA THR A 140 -29.75 8.87 38.26
C THR A 140 -29.26 9.92 39.25
N THR A 141 -30.14 10.32 40.17
CA THR A 141 -29.83 10.71 41.58
C THR A 141 -30.60 11.96 42.00
N THR A 142 -31.76 11.74 42.63
CA THR A 142 -32.11 12.46 43.85
C THR A 142 -32.66 11.45 44.87
N PRO A 143 -32.09 11.36 46.09
CA PRO A 143 -32.65 10.53 47.15
C PRO A 143 -33.73 11.33 47.89
N ILE A 144 -34.98 11.23 47.46
CA ILE A 144 -36.12 11.76 48.22
C ILE A 144 -36.68 10.64 49.09
N LYS A 145 -36.50 10.82 50.40
CA LYS A 145 -37.01 10.01 51.50
C LYS A 145 -38.55 9.99 51.54
N TYR A 146 -39.08 8.77 51.63
CA TYR A 146 -40.36 8.36 52.25
C TYR A 146 -41.69 8.80 51.65
N GLY A 147 -42.04 8.12 50.58
CA GLY A 147 -43.40 7.65 50.27
C GLY A 147 -43.23 6.63 49.15
N ARG A 148 -43.69 5.38 49.29
CA ARG A 148 -43.59 4.38 48.20
C ARG A 148 -44.23 5.01 46.96
N PRO A 149 -43.48 5.40 45.91
CA PRO A 149 -44.11 5.80 44.67
C PRO A 149 -44.79 4.54 44.14
N GLY A 150 -46.09 4.62 43.87
CA GLY A 150 -46.79 3.53 43.19
C GLY A 150 -45.99 3.11 41.95
N PRO A 151 -46.03 1.82 41.55
CA PRO A 151 -45.31 1.34 40.38
C PRO A 151 -45.53 2.33 39.23
N PRO A 152 -44.46 2.91 38.67
CA PRO A 152 -44.60 4.00 37.71
C PRO A 152 -45.50 3.51 36.58
N PRO A 153 -46.52 4.28 36.17
CA PRO A 153 -47.44 3.87 35.13
C PRO A 153 -46.63 3.44 33.90
N ASN A 154 -47.00 2.28 33.35
CA ASN A 154 -46.31 1.57 32.27
C ASN A 154 -45.58 2.54 31.32
N LYS A 155 -44.24 2.44 31.29
CA LYS A 155 -43.41 3.23 30.38
C LYS A 155 -43.98 3.06 28.97
N PRO A 156 -44.25 4.16 28.24
CA PRO A 156 -44.81 4.06 26.89
C PRO A 156 -43.90 3.21 26.03
N HIS A 157 -44.47 2.28 25.26
CA HIS A 157 -43.71 1.46 24.32
C HIS A 157 -42.96 2.38 23.34
N HIS A 158 -41.64 2.45 23.48
CA HIS A 158 -40.81 3.24 22.59
C HIS A 158 -40.95 2.67 21.17
N LYS A 159 -41.34 3.53 20.24
CA LYS A 159 -41.40 3.14 18.82
C LYS A 159 -40.02 2.65 18.39
N PRO A 160 -39.92 1.51 17.68
CA PRO A 160 -38.64 1.01 17.21
C PRO A 160 -37.99 2.05 16.29
N ASN A 161 -36.68 2.25 16.44
CA ASN A 161 -35.92 3.19 15.61
C ASN A 161 -36.05 2.77 14.13
N PRO A 162 -36.56 3.64 13.23
CA PRO A 162 -36.76 3.31 11.82
C PRO A 162 -35.46 2.90 11.11
N TYR A 163 -34.30 3.31 11.61
CA TYR A 163 -32.99 3.03 11.04
C TYR A 163 -32.29 1.80 11.63
N ALA A 164 -32.93 1.08 12.57
CA ALA A 164 -32.30 -0.08 13.21
C ALA A 164 -31.88 -1.17 12.22
N LYS A 165 -32.61 -1.32 11.10
CA LYS A 165 -32.25 -2.24 10.02
C LYS A 165 -31.00 -1.77 9.26
N LEU A 166 -30.95 -0.49 8.89
CA LEU A 166 -29.81 0.09 8.16
C LEU A 166 -28.52 0.05 8.97
N VAL A 167 -28.58 0.26 10.29
CA VAL A 167 -27.40 0.16 11.16
C VAL A 167 -26.84 -1.27 11.15
N LYS A 168 -27.69 -2.29 11.27
CA LYS A 168 -27.27 -3.70 11.24
C LYS A 168 -26.65 -4.09 9.90
N GLU A 169 -27.22 -3.63 8.79
CA GLU A 169 -26.67 -3.88 7.45
C GLU A 169 -25.32 -3.19 7.25
N ALA A 170 -25.18 -1.95 7.73
CA ALA A 170 -23.90 -1.23 7.68
C ALA A 170 -22.81 -1.91 8.53
N GLU A 171 -23.16 -2.47 9.68
CA GLU A 171 -22.25 -3.25 10.52
C GLU A 171 -21.78 -4.54 9.82
N ARG A 172 -22.71 -5.30 9.23
CA ARG A 172 -22.37 -6.49 8.43
C ARG A 172 -21.43 -6.15 7.26
N ALA A 173 -21.76 -5.11 6.50
CA ALA A 173 -20.95 -4.66 5.36
C ALA A 173 -19.55 -4.20 5.79
N LYS A 174 -19.38 -3.64 7.00
CA LYS A 174 -18.05 -3.30 7.54
C LYS A 174 -17.26 -4.55 7.91
N GLN A 175 -17.90 -5.53 8.54
CA GLN A 175 -17.26 -6.78 8.92
C GLN A 175 -16.78 -7.57 7.69
N GLU A 176 -17.60 -7.68 6.65
CA GLU A 176 -17.23 -8.33 5.40
C GLU A 176 -16.05 -7.63 4.71
N LYS A 177 -16.03 -6.29 4.69
CA LYS A 177 -14.90 -5.52 4.14
C LYS A 177 -13.60 -5.75 4.91
N LEU A 178 -13.68 -5.83 6.25
CA LEU A 178 -12.52 -6.11 7.09
C LEU A 178 -12.00 -7.53 6.88
N ALA A 179 -12.90 -8.52 6.82
CA ALA A 179 -12.54 -9.90 6.52
C ALA A 179 -11.87 -10.04 5.15
N ALA A 180 -12.45 -9.45 4.09
CA ALA A 180 -11.88 -9.46 2.76
C ALA A 180 -10.50 -8.77 2.70
N ALA A 181 -10.31 -7.69 3.44
CA ALA A 181 -9.02 -7.01 3.52
C ALA A 181 -7.96 -7.86 4.26
N GLU A 182 -8.35 -8.59 5.31
CA GLU A 182 -7.47 -9.51 6.03
C GLU A 182 -7.04 -10.68 5.15
N GLU A 183 -7.99 -11.32 4.45
CA GLU A 183 -7.68 -12.41 3.51
C GLU A 183 -6.74 -11.96 2.39
N ALA A 184 -7.01 -10.79 1.79
CA ALA A 184 -6.13 -10.22 0.79
C ALA A 184 -4.73 -9.90 1.34
N ARG A 185 -4.62 -9.51 2.62
CA ARG A 185 -3.34 -9.29 3.29
C ARG A 185 -2.60 -10.61 3.52
N ARG A 186 -3.29 -11.67 3.95
CA ARG A 186 -2.71 -13.02 4.15
C ARG A 186 -2.17 -13.59 2.84
N LEU A 187 -2.96 -13.57 1.77
CA LEU A 187 -2.52 -14.06 0.45
C LEU A 187 -1.29 -13.32 -0.06
N LYS A 188 -1.22 -11.99 0.13
CA LYS A 188 -0.02 -11.22 -0.25
C LYS A 188 1.19 -11.61 0.59
N ALA A 189 1.02 -11.81 1.89
CA ALA A 189 2.10 -12.22 2.77
C ALA A 189 2.64 -13.61 2.40
N GLU A 190 1.77 -14.56 2.07
CA GLU A 190 2.14 -15.90 1.60
C GLU A 190 2.92 -15.85 0.28
N GLN A 191 2.44 -15.06 -0.69
CA GLN A 191 3.16 -14.86 -1.96
C GLN A 191 4.53 -14.22 -1.75
N GLU A 192 4.62 -13.23 -0.86
CA GLU A 192 5.88 -12.58 -0.54
C GLU A 192 6.85 -13.54 0.18
N ALA A 193 6.36 -14.35 1.11
CA ALA A 193 7.15 -15.38 1.79
C ALA A 193 7.67 -16.41 0.79
N ALA A 194 6.82 -16.97 -0.08
CA ALA A 194 7.22 -17.90 -1.12
C ALA A 194 8.27 -17.29 -2.07
N ARG A 195 8.10 -16.01 -2.42
CA ARG A 195 9.08 -15.27 -3.22
C ARG A 195 10.40 -15.12 -2.49
N LYS A 196 10.38 -14.71 -1.21
CA LYS A 196 11.57 -14.60 -0.36
C LYS A 196 12.30 -15.94 -0.30
N ASP A 197 11.60 -17.03 -0.03
CA ASP A 197 12.15 -18.38 0.06
C ASP A 197 12.80 -18.86 -1.24
N TYR A 198 12.18 -18.56 -2.39
CA TYR A 198 12.78 -18.85 -3.68
C TYR A 198 14.13 -18.13 -3.86
N TYR A 199 14.18 -16.82 -3.56
CA TYR A 199 15.41 -16.05 -3.70
C TYR A 199 16.47 -16.42 -2.65
N THR A 200 16.09 -16.79 -1.43
CA THR A 200 17.06 -17.27 -0.42
C THR A 200 17.68 -18.58 -0.86
N LYS A 201 16.87 -19.57 -1.30
CA LYS A 201 17.36 -20.84 -1.86
C LYS A 201 18.28 -20.61 -3.06
N ARG A 202 17.88 -19.77 -4.01
CA ARG A 202 18.69 -19.42 -5.19
C ARG A 202 20.00 -18.71 -4.84
N ASN A 203 19.97 -17.79 -3.87
CA ASN A 203 21.17 -17.08 -3.45
C ASN A 203 22.13 -17.99 -2.69
N ASN A 204 21.61 -18.88 -1.85
CA ASN A 204 22.41 -19.86 -1.12
C ASN A 204 23.14 -20.80 -2.08
N THR A 205 22.44 -21.36 -3.07
CA THR A 205 23.06 -22.21 -4.10
C THR A 205 24.10 -21.44 -4.92
N ARG A 206 23.77 -20.23 -5.38
CA ARG A 206 24.71 -19.36 -6.10
C ARG A 206 25.96 -19.07 -5.27
N ASN A 207 25.81 -18.66 -4.02
CA ASN A 207 26.92 -18.34 -3.13
C ASN A 207 27.77 -19.57 -2.86
N HIS A 208 27.16 -20.74 -2.68
CA HIS A 208 27.85 -22.00 -2.49
C HIS A 208 28.71 -22.40 -3.70
N LEU A 209 28.18 -22.24 -4.92
CA LEU A 209 28.89 -22.52 -6.17
C LEU A 209 29.97 -21.48 -6.49
N GLN A 210 29.77 -20.22 -6.08
CA GLN A 210 30.74 -19.14 -6.27
C GLN A 210 31.89 -19.16 -5.24
N LYS A 211 31.88 -20.09 -4.27
CA LYS A 211 33.00 -20.26 -3.34
C LYS A 211 34.27 -20.61 -4.11
N LYS A 212 35.36 -19.93 -3.75
CA LYS A 212 36.69 -20.12 -4.33
C LYS A 212 37.66 -20.56 -3.23
N THR A 213 38.63 -21.36 -3.61
CA THR A 213 39.78 -21.73 -2.77
C THR A 213 40.70 -20.53 -2.55
N ARG A 214 41.68 -20.66 -1.64
CA ARG A 214 42.70 -19.63 -1.39
C ARG A 214 43.46 -19.23 -2.67
N LYS A 215 43.59 -20.14 -3.64
CA LYS A 215 44.22 -19.91 -4.95
C LYS A 215 43.28 -19.29 -5.99
N GLY A 216 42.06 -18.92 -5.61
CA GLY A 216 41.06 -18.30 -6.49
C GLY A 216 40.29 -19.27 -7.40
N GLN A 217 40.61 -20.56 -7.36
CA GLN A 217 39.93 -21.60 -8.15
C GLN A 217 38.56 -21.95 -7.54
N PRO A 218 37.54 -22.29 -8.35
CA PRO A 218 36.26 -22.75 -7.83
C PRO A 218 36.46 -24.02 -6.99
N VAL A 219 35.67 -24.17 -5.93
CA VAL A 219 35.67 -25.41 -5.12
C VAL A 219 34.98 -26.51 -5.93
N MET A 220 35.77 -27.42 -6.53
CA MET A 220 35.28 -28.45 -7.44
C MET A 220 34.26 -29.41 -6.81
N ALA A 221 34.41 -29.72 -5.52
CA ALA A 221 33.44 -30.56 -4.80
C ALA A 221 32.00 -30.03 -4.93
N ASN A 222 31.80 -28.73 -4.71
CA ASN A 222 30.49 -28.08 -4.80
C ASN A 222 29.93 -28.12 -6.23
N GLN A 223 30.80 -27.95 -7.24
CA GLN A 223 30.42 -27.99 -8.65
C GLN A 223 30.01 -29.40 -9.07
N ILE A 224 30.78 -30.41 -8.66
CA ILE A 224 30.50 -31.82 -8.94
C ILE A 224 29.18 -32.24 -8.29
N SER A 225 28.96 -31.95 -7.00
CA SER A 225 27.70 -32.26 -6.32
C SER A 225 26.50 -31.67 -7.04
N HIS A 226 26.56 -30.40 -7.44
CA HIS A 226 25.48 -29.73 -8.17
C HIS A 226 25.22 -30.32 -9.57
N LEU A 227 26.27 -30.80 -10.26
CA LEU A 227 26.12 -31.51 -11.52
C LEU A 227 25.48 -32.88 -11.32
N LEU A 228 25.88 -33.62 -10.27
CA LEU A 228 25.29 -34.90 -9.93
C LEU A 228 23.81 -34.76 -9.57
N ASP A 229 23.43 -33.75 -8.78
CA ASP A 229 22.03 -33.48 -8.43
C ASP A 229 21.17 -33.24 -9.69
N LYS A 230 21.73 -32.52 -10.69
CA LYS A 230 21.07 -32.29 -11.99
C LYS A 230 20.95 -33.55 -12.83
N ILE A 231 21.98 -34.38 -12.89
CA ILE A 231 21.98 -35.62 -13.66
C ILE A 231 21.02 -36.64 -13.04
N GLN A 232 20.97 -36.71 -11.71
CA GLN A 232 20.10 -37.64 -10.98
C GLN A 232 18.65 -37.14 -10.87
N GLY A 233 18.34 -35.93 -11.36
CA GLY A 233 17.00 -35.36 -11.25
C GLY A 233 16.56 -35.08 -9.81
N LYS A 234 17.50 -35.03 -8.86
CA LYS A 234 17.22 -34.69 -7.46
C LYS A 234 17.04 -33.18 -7.35
N LYS A 235 15.81 -32.71 -7.57
CA LYS A 235 15.39 -31.32 -7.33
C LYS A 235 14.25 -31.28 -6.34
#